data_AF-A0A3A5YGX1-F1
#
_entry.id   AF-A0A3A5YGX1-F1
#
_cell.length_a   1.000
_cell.length_b   1.000
_cell.length_c   1.000
_cell.angle_alpha   90.00
_cell.angle_beta   90.00
_cell.angle_gamma   90.00
#
_symmetry.space_group_name_H-M   'P 1'
#
loop_
_entity.id
_entity.type
_entity.pdbx_description
1 polymer ?
#
loop_
_entity_poly.entity_id
_entity_poly.type
_entity_poly.pdbx_seq_one_letter_code
_entity_poly.pdbx_strand_id
1 'polypeptide(L)'
;MAEKQDIKMNQFQVVTDAPYIYVELADGSQGKIKKSDLVEVIRVAMPVATQASKGLMSNKGFFQGNTIEDIADYNNSIGAGTYSHTVDLGNGNPTGILFVIHGYRYSSHVDIPAGNGKLAIKTIRPTGELLHDWRTIDFTKD
;
A
#
# COMPACT_ATOMS: atom_id res chain seq x y z
N MET A 1 48.49 20.89 -29.20
CA MET A 1 47.11 20.45 -28.96
C MET A 1 47.20 19.22 -28.08
N ALA A 2 46.94 19.34 -26.77
CA ALA A 2 46.95 18.17 -25.88
C ALA A 2 45.65 17.40 -26.09
N GLU A 3 45.75 16.13 -26.47
CA GLU A 3 44.60 15.22 -26.55
C GLU A 3 43.96 15.13 -25.18
N LYS A 4 42.66 15.43 -25.12
CA LYS A 4 41.83 15.19 -23.96
C LYS A 4 41.68 13.67 -23.85
N GLN A 5 42.47 13.03 -22.98
CA GLN A 5 42.27 11.60 -22.70
C GLN A 5 40.90 11.43 -22.06
N ASP A 6 39.97 10.81 -22.79
CA ASP A 6 38.78 10.22 -22.19
C ASP A 6 39.25 9.20 -21.16
N ILE A 7 38.98 9.49 -19.88
CA ILE A 7 39.29 8.58 -18.78
C ILE A 7 38.44 7.33 -19.00
N LYS A 8 39.08 6.21 -19.38
CA LYS A 8 38.40 4.93 -19.53
C LYS A 8 37.64 4.63 -18.23
N MET A 9 36.31 4.54 -18.31
CA MET A 9 35.50 4.02 -17.21
C MET A 9 36.11 2.68 -16.77
N ASN A 10 36.49 2.58 -15.49
CA ASN A 10 36.88 1.29 -14.92
C ASN A 10 35.77 0.30 -15.24
N GLN A 11 36.10 -0.82 -15.88
CA GLN A 11 35.15 -1.92 -16.06
C GLN A 11 34.88 -2.49 -14.66
N PHE A 12 33.86 -1.96 -14.00
CA PHE A 12 33.45 -2.43 -12.70
C PHE A 12 32.94 -3.86 -12.84
N GLN A 13 33.54 -4.78 -12.09
CA GLN A 13 33.07 -6.16 -12.01
C GLN A 13 31.65 -6.17 -11.42
N VAL A 14 30.73 -6.89 -12.07
CA VAL A 14 29.41 -7.16 -11.48
C VAL A 14 29.62 -8.11 -10.30
N VAL A 15 29.32 -7.64 -9.10
CA VAL A 15 29.46 -8.39 -7.85
C VAL A 15 28.11 -8.48 -7.15
N THR A 16 27.79 -9.64 -6.58
CA THR A 16 26.50 -9.89 -5.88
C THR A 16 26.57 -9.57 -4.39
N ASP A 17 27.77 -9.51 -3.81
CA ASP A 17 27.97 -9.12 -2.42
C ASP A 17 29.27 -8.33 -2.25
N ALA A 18 29.13 -7.06 -1.91
CA ALA A 18 30.24 -6.15 -1.66
C ALA A 18 29.95 -5.32 -0.39
N PRO A 19 30.98 -5.04 0.44
CA PRO A 19 30.81 -4.27 1.68
C PRO A 19 30.56 -2.77 1.44
N TYR A 20 30.96 -2.24 0.28
CA TYR A 20 30.86 -0.83 -0.06
C TYR A 20 30.32 -0.64 -1.48
N ILE A 21 29.64 0.49 -1.69
CA ILE A 21 29.31 1.03 -3.02
C ILE A 21 30.21 2.25 -3.25
N TYR A 22 30.84 2.31 -4.42
CA TYR A 22 31.62 3.47 -4.87
C TYR A 22 30.74 4.38 -5.73
N VAL A 23 30.84 5.68 -5.48
CA VAL A 23 30.03 6.72 -6.14
C VAL A 23 30.92 7.87 -6.58
N GLU A 24 30.47 8.63 -7.57
CA GLU A 24 31.10 9.89 -7.95
C GLU A 24 30.42 11.04 -7.20
N LEU A 25 31.22 11.90 -6.58
CA LEU A 25 30.74 13.10 -5.90
C LEU A 25 30.58 14.24 -6.92
N ALA A 26 29.83 15.28 -6.55
CA ALA A 26 29.55 16.40 -7.45
C ALA A 26 30.81 17.17 -7.92
N ASP A 27 31.92 17.06 -7.18
CA ASP A 27 33.22 17.64 -7.53
C ASP A 27 34.09 16.73 -8.40
N GLY A 28 33.56 15.57 -8.84
CA GLY A 28 34.27 14.58 -9.64
C GLY A 28 35.21 13.68 -8.84
N SER A 29 35.31 13.85 -7.52
CA SER A 29 36.05 12.94 -6.66
C SER A 29 35.26 11.66 -6.37
N GLN A 30 35.95 10.61 -5.93
CA GLN A 30 35.32 9.34 -5.60
C GLN A 30 34.93 9.25 -4.12
N GLY A 31 33.68 8.87 -3.88
CA GLY A 31 33.15 8.54 -2.56
C GLY A 31 32.94 7.04 -2.39
N LYS A 32 32.85 6.58 -1.14
CA LYS A 32 32.42 5.22 -0.78
C LYS A 32 31.36 5.26 0.30
N ILE A 33 30.32 4.44 0.17
CA ILE A 33 29.24 4.30 1.15
C ILE A 33 29.21 2.84 1.61
N LYS A 34 29.14 2.59 2.93
CA LYS A 34 28.94 1.22 3.44
C LYS A 34 27.58 0.70 2.99
N LYS A 35 27.48 -0.59 2.68
CA LYS A 35 26.20 -1.22 2.32
C LYS A 35 25.11 -0.98 3.39
N SER A 36 25.47 -1.04 4.67
CA SER A 36 24.56 -0.74 5.80
C SER A 36 24.03 0.69 5.77
N ASP A 37 24.92 1.65 5.54
CA ASP A 37 24.59 3.08 5.62
C ASP A 37 23.71 3.46 4.42
N LEU A 38 23.98 2.89 3.24
CA LEU A 38 23.13 3.06 2.06
C LEU A 38 21.72 2.51 2.30
N VAL A 39 21.60 1.32 2.90
CA VAL A 39 20.30 0.74 3.25
C VAL A 39 19.52 1.65 4.20
N GLU A 40 20.20 2.28 5.16
CA GLU A 40 19.55 3.20 6.09
C GLU A 40 19.14 4.53 5.43
N VAL A 41 19.99 5.09 4.56
CA VAL A 41 19.63 6.28 3.77
C VAL A 41 18.41 6.01 2.90
N ILE A 42 18.37 4.85 2.22
CA ILE A 42 17.21 4.44 1.42
C ILE A 42 15.99 4.31 2.34
N ARG A 43 16.09 3.61 3.48
CA ARG A 43 14.98 3.44 4.42
C ARG A 43 14.40 4.79 4.87
N VAL A 44 15.24 5.73 5.27
CA VAL A 44 14.82 7.06 5.76
C VAL A 44 14.21 7.91 4.64
N ALA A 45 14.78 7.84 3.44
CA ALA A 45 14.28 8.61 2.29
C ALA A 45 13.04 7.99 1.63
N MET A 46 12.76 6.71 1.87
CA MET A 46 11.58 6.05 1.33
C MET A 46 10.34 6.39 2.17
N PRO A 47 9.31 7.00 1.57
CA PRO A 47 8.10 7.35 2.30
C PRO A 47 7.37 6.10 2.78
N VAL A 48 6.47 6.25 3.76
CA VAL A 48 5.48 5.20 4.08
C VAL A 48 4.62 4.95 2.85
N ALA A 49 4.29 3.69 2.57
CA ALA A 49 3.42 3.35 1.46
C ALA A 49 1.99 3.82 1.74
N THR A 50 1.53 4.75 0.93
CA THR A 50 0.15 5.23 0.89
C THR A 50 -0.33 5.19 -0.56
N GLN A 51 -1.59 5.54 -0.84
CA GLN A 51 -2.06 5.66 -2.22
C GLN A 51 -1.28 6.72 -3.03
N ALA A 52 -0.85 7.81 -2.40
CA ALA A 52 -0.09 8.87 -3.05
C ALA A 52 1.43 8.62 -3.02
N SER A 53 1.92 7.92 -1.99
CA SER A 53 3.35 7.72 -1.75
C SER A 53 3.77 6.31 -2.13
N LYS A 54 4.66 6.16 -3.12
CA LYS A 54 5.25 4.88 -3.57
C LYS A 54 6.28 4.30 -2.58
N GLY A 55 5.94 4.29 -1.29
CA GLY A 55 6.77 3.75 -0.22
C GLY A 55 6.99 2.23 -0.29
N LEU A 56 7.85 1.70 0.58
CA LEU A 56 8.01 0.24 0.71
C LEU A 56 6.89 -0.34 1.57
N MET A 57 5.77 -0.67 0.93
CA MET A 57 4.80 -1.61 1.48
C MET A 57 5.35 -3.02 1.23
N SER A 58 5.24 -3.92 2.21
CA SER A 58 5.39 -5.35 1.93
C SER A 58 4.42 -5.71 0.81
N ASN A 59 4.80 -6.57 -0.14
CA ASN A 59 3.90 -7.05 -1.20
C ASN A 59 2.57 -7.67 -0.68
N LYS A 60 2.45 -7.87 0.65
CA LYS A 60 1.26 -8.33 1.37
C LYS A 60 0.81 -7.40 2.52
N GLY A 61 1.19 -6.12 2.49
CA GLY A 61 0.86 -5.14 3.52
C GLY A 61 -0.63 -4.74 3.49
N PHE A 62 -1.17 -4.37 4.65
CA PHE A 62 -2.56 -3.88 4.79
C PHE A 62 -2.59 -2.36 4.55
N PHE A 63 -3.38 -1.87 3.59
CA PHE A 63 -3.54 -0.43 3.38
C PHE A 63 -4.31 0.18 4.55
N GLN A 64 -3.75 1.22 5.19
CA GLN A 64 -4.36 1.98 6.28
C GLN A 64 -4.58 3.44 5.83
N GLY A 65 -5.54 4.13 6.47
CA GLY A 65 -5.72 5.58 6.29
C GLY A 65 -6.51 5.99 5.05
N ASN A 66 -7.27 5.08 4.45
CA ASN A 66 -8.20 5.42 3.37
C ASN A 66 -9.55 5.86 3.95
N THR A 67 -10.15 6.89 3.36
CA THR A 67 -11.50 7.34 3.70
C THR A 67 -12.40 7.22 2.47
N ILE A 68 -13.61 6.70 2.64
CA ILE A 68 -14.68 6.68 1.63
C ILE A 68 -15.64 7.80 1.98
N GLU A 69 -15.60 8.88 1.20
CA GLU A 69 -16.48 10.05 1.35
C GLU A 69 -17.55 10.13 0.26
N ASP A 70 -17.39 9.38 -0.83
CA ASP A 70 -18.37 9.18 -1.89
C ASP A 70 -18.67 7.69 -2.08
N ILE A 71 -19.95 7.33 -2.13
CA ILE A 71 -20.39 5.95 -2.35
C ILE A 71 -19.96 5.42 -3.73
N ALA A 72 -19.75 6.31 -4.71
CA ALA A 72 -19.21 5.93 -6.01
C ALA A 72 -17.82 5.28 -5.90
N ASP A 73 -16.97 5.72 -4.97
CA ASP A 73 -15.62 5.17 -4.79
C ASP A 73 -15.66 3.72 -4.30
N TYR A 74 -16.63 3.39 -3.44
CA TYR A 74 -16.87 2.02 -3.00
C TYR A 74 -17.43 1.14 -4.13
N ASN A 75 -18.37 1.67 -4.93
CA ASN A 75 -19.05 0.91 -5.99
C ASN A 75 -18.17 0.64 -7.22
N ASN A 76 -17.24 1.53 -7.55
CA ASN A 76 -16.43 1.48 -8.78
C ASN A 76 -15.13 0.65 -8.64
N SER A 77 -15.11 -0.35 -7.75
CA SER A 77 -14.00 -1.25 -7.42
C SER A 77 -13.00 -0.69 -6.39
N ILE A 78 -13.31 -0.94 -5.12
CA ILE A 78 -12.40 -0.73 -3.99
C ILE A 78 -11.35 -1.85 -3.90
N GLY A 79 -10.12 -1.50 -3.51
CA GLY A 79 -9.04 -2.46 -3.26
C GLY A 79 -9.21 -3.22 -1.94
N ALA A 80 -8.37 -4.23 -1.71
CA ALA A 80 -8.26 -4.83 -0.39
C ALA A 80 -7.62 -3.85 0.60
N GLY A 81 -8.11 -3.76 1.83
CA GLY A 81 -7.58 -2.84 2.85
C GLY A 81 -8.58 -2.47 3.94
N THR A 82 -8.18 -1.53 4.81
CA THR A 82 -9.08 -0.86 5.76
C THR A 82 -9.50 0.50 5.25
N TYR A 83 -10.76 0.83 5.44
CA TYR A 83 -11.34 2.11 5.07
C TYR A 83 -12.18 2.63 6.23
N SER A 84 -11.99 3.89 6.59
CA SER A 84 -13.04 4.64 7.29
C SER A 84 -14.06 5.08 6.26
N HIS A 85 -15.35 5.12 6.58
CA HIS A 85 -16.35 5.68 5.68
C HIS A 85 -17.27 6.66 6.40
N THR A 86 -17.75 7.65 5.65
CA THR A 86 -18.72 8.68 6.10
C THR A 86 -19.99 8.69 5.24
N VAL A 87 -20.14 7.69 4.37
CA VAL A 87 -21.32 7.42 3.54
C VAL A 87 -21.94 6.05 3.83
N ASP A 88 -23.22 5.87 3.50
CA ASP A 88 -23.87 4.56 3.60
C ASP A 88 -23.41 3.65 2.46
N LEU A 89 -22.79 2.52 2.81
CA LEU A 89 -22.30 1.50 1.87
C LEU A 89 -23.42 0.60 1.31
N GLY A 90 -24.68 0.94 1.59
CA GLY A 90 -25.88 0.19 1.25
C GLY A 90 -26.35 -0.75 2.36
N ASN A 91 -25.89 -0.53 3.60
CA ASN A 91 -26.27 -1.34 4.77
C ASN A 91 -27.08 -0.54 5.81
N GLY A 92 -27.44 0.72 5.50
CA GLY A 92 -28.24 1.59 6.35
C GLY A 92 -27.44 2.35 7.41
N ASN A 93 -26.10 2.30 7.36
CA ASN A 93 -25.24 2.99 8.33
C ASN A 93 -24.23 3.89 7.61
N PRO A 94 -24.28 5.21 7.84
CA PRO A 94 -23.47 6.15 7.09
C PRO A 94 -22.02 6.24 7.58
N THR A 95 -21.66 5.69 8.74
CA THR A 95 -20.31 5.88 9.27
C THR A 95 -19.84 4.60 9.95
N GLY A 96 -18.57 4.26 9.76
CA GLY A 96 -18.02 3.01 10.26
C GLY A 96 -16.63 2.72 9.70
N ILE A 97 -16.22 1.47 9.91
CA ILE A 97 -14.94 0.93 9.45
C ILE A 97 -15.23 -0.26 8.55
N LEU A 98 -14.80 -0.17 7.31
CA LEU A 98 -14.89 -1.22 6.32
C LEU A 98 -13.54 -1.95 6.18
N PHE A 99 -13.58 -3.27 6.23
CA PHE A 99 -12.50 -4.15 5.82
C PHE A 99 -12.88 -4.81 4.49
N VAL A 100 -12.00 -4.65 3.49
CA VAL A 100 -12.13 -5.33 2.20
C VAL A 100 -11.05 -6.38 2.09
N ILE A 101 -11.45 -7.63 1.97
CA ILE A 101 -10.54 -8.78 1.92
C ILE A 101 -10.73 -9.48 0.58
N HIS A 102 -9.73 -9.40 -0.30
CA HIS A 102 -9.75 -10.08 -1.59
C HIS A 102 -9.20 -11.50 -1.46
N GLY A 103 -10.07 -12.49 -1.64
CA GLY A 103 -9.70 -13.89 -1.85
C GLY A 103 -9.59 -14.23 -3.34
N TYR A 104 -9.08 -15.42 -3.65
CA TYR A 104 -8.91 -15.88 -5.03
C TYR A 104 -10.23 -16.01 -5.80
N ARG A 105 -11.34 -16.32 -5.11
CA ARG A 105 -12.66 -16.58 -5.74
C ARG A 105 -13.74 -15.58 -5.37
N TYR A 106 -13.52 -14.75 -4.35
CA TYR A 106 -14.49 -13.80 -3.82
C TYR A 106 -13.78 -12.74 -2.98
N SER A 107 -14.36 -11.56 -2.89
CA SER A 107 -14.05 -10.55 -1.89
C SER A 107 -15.09 -10.59 -0.76
N SER A 108 -14.61 -10.43 0.47
CA SER A 108 -15.46 -10.21 1.63
C SER A 108 -15.33 -8.77 2.08
N HIS A 109 -16.47 -8.10 2.21
CA HIS A 109 -16.60 -6.75 2.72
C HIS A 109 -17.22 -6.86 4.11
N VAL A 110 -16.46 -6.50 5.13
CA VAL A 110 -16.86 -6.58 6.53
C VAL A 110 -16.92 -5.16 7.06
N ASP A 111 -18.13 -4.69 7.33
CA ASP A 111 -18.37 -3.35 7.84
C ASP A 111 -18.71 -3.38 9.33
N ILE A 112 -18.09 -2.48 10.08
CA ILE A 112 -18.35 -2.22 11.49
C ILE A 112 -18.93 -0.81 11.59
N PRO A 113 -20.27 -0.67 11.55
CA PRO A 113 -20.90 0.62 11.73
C PRO A 113 -20.55 1.27 13.07
N ALA A 114 -20.45 2.59 13.08
CA ALA A 114 -20.19 3.36 14.27
C ALA A 114 -21.37 3.29 15.25
N GLY A 115 -21.08 2.94 16.51
CA GLY A 115 -21.97 3.21 17.64
C GLY A 115 -23.24 2.36 17.77
N ASN A 116 -23.41 1.30 16.96
CA ASN A 116 -24.62 0.47 17.01
C ASN A 116 -24.38 -0.99 17.47
N GLY A 117 -23.12 -1.40 17.70
CA GLY A 117 -22.78 -2.75 18.15
C GLY A 117 -23.08 -3.86 17.13
N LYS A 118 -23.14 -3.52 15.83
CA LYS A 118 -23.45 -4.45 14.74
C LYS A 118 -22.22 -4.75 13.89
N LEU A 119 -22.30 -5.84 13.15
CA LEU A 119 -21.35 -6.23 12.12
C LEU A 119 -22.12 -6.54 10.84
N ALA A 120 -21.78 -5.92 9.72
CA ALA A 120 -22.39 -6.21 8.43
C ALA A 120 -21.39 -6.91 7.50
N ILE A 121 -21.83 -7.93 6.77
CA ILE A 121 -20.97 -8.71 5.86
C ILE A 121 -21.63 -8.80 4.49
N LYS A 122 -20.86 -8.51 3.44
CA LYS A 122 -21.23 -8.69 2.03
C LYS A 122 -20.14 -9.47 1.30
N THR A 123 -20.52 -10.28 0.31
CA THR A 123 -19.59 -11.08 -0.47
C THR A 123 -19.83 -10.86 -1.96
N ILE A 124 -18.75 -10.57 -2.69
CA ILE A 124 -18.79 -10.24 -4.12
C ILE A 124 -17.79 -11.16 -4.84
N ARG A 125 -18.08 -11.57 -6.07
CA ARG A 125 -17.10 -12.27 -6.90
C ARG A 125 -16.09 -11.29 -7.53
N PRO A 126 -14.92 -11.76 -7.99
CA PRO A 126 -13.97 -10.94 -8.72
C PRO A 126 -14.54 -10.30 -9.99
N THR A 127 -15.62 -10.87 -10.54
CA THR A 127 -16.36 -10.34 -11.70
C THR A 127 -17.27 -9.15 -11.36
N GLY A 128 -17.37 -8.77 -10.07
CA GLY A 128 -18.34 -7.77 -9.58
C GLY A 128 -19.74 -8.33 -9.30
N GLU A 129 -19.98 -9.61 -9.59
CA GLU A 129 -21.25 -10.28 -9.26
C GLU A 129 -21.47 -10.31 -7.75
N LEU A 130 -22.61 -9.81 -7.28
CA LEU A 130 -23.03 -9.90 -5.89
C LEU A 130 -23.37 -11.35 -5.55
N LEU A 131 -22.56 -11.99 -4.69
CA LEU A 131 -22.83 -13.36 -4.23
C LEU A 131 -23.83 -13.36 -3.07
N HIS A 132 -23.55 -12.53 -2.07
CA HIS A 132 -24.41 -12.29 -0.93
C HIS A 132 -24.42 -10.81 -0.60
N ASP A 133 -25.61 -10.23 -0.58
CA ASP A 133 -25.79 -8.85 -0.12
C ASP A 133 -25.58 -8.73 1.39
N TRP A 134 -25.52 -7.48 1.88
CA TRP A 134 -25.30 -7.18 3.29
C TRP A 134 -26.18 -8.03 4.21
N ARG A 135 -25.51 -8.70 5.16
CA ARG A 135 -26.12 -9.42 6.28
C ARG A 135 -25.57 -8.83 7.57
N THR A 136 -26.48 -8.38 8.42
CA THR A 136 -26.13 -7.74 9.68
C THR A 136 -26.30 -8.70 10.84
N ILE A 137 -25.26 -8.82 11.65
CA ILE A 137 -25.25 -9.51 12.92
C ILE A 137 -25.36 -8.43 14.00
N ASP A 138 -26.34 -8.58 14.87
CA ASP A 138 -26.62 -7.65 15.95
C ASP A 138 -26.18 -8.27 17.28
N PHE A 139 -25.19 -7.66 17.92
CA PHE A 139 -24.67 -8.11 19.22
C PHE A 139 -25.30 -7.34 20.40
N THR A 140 -26.29 -6.48 20.13
CA THR A 140 -26.97 -5.68 21.17
C THR A 140 -28.17 -6.38 21.79
N LYS A 141 -28.49 -7.59 21.31
CA LYS A 141 -29.58 -8.41 21.84
C LYS A 141 -29.01 -9.72 22.37
N ASP A 142 -29.09 -9.88 23.68
CA ASP A 142 -29.05 -11.19 24.34
C ASP A 142 -30.38 -11.93 24.12
#